data_AF-A0A3Q0RWX3-F1
#
_entry.id   AF-A0A3Q0RWX3-F1
#
_cell.length_a   1.000
_cell.length_b   1.000
_cell.length_c   1.000
_cell.angle_alpha   90.00
_cell.angle_beta   90.00
_cell.angle_gamma   90.00
#
_symmetry.space_group_name_H-M   'P 1'
#
loop_
_entity.id
_entity.type
_entity.pdbx_description
1 polymer ?
#
loop_
_entity_poly.entity_id
_entity_poly.type
_entity_poly.pdbx_seq_one_letter_code
_entity_poly.pdbx_strand_id
1 'polypeptide(L)' 'MAASVREKQTVALKRMLNFNAPPLKNTAAEPVWKVLIYDRFGQDIISPLLSVKELRDMGITLHL' A
#
# COMPACT_ATOMS: atom_id res chain seq x y z
N MET A 1 -2.09 -15.21 -18.92
CA MET A 1 -3.07 -14.09 -18.90
C MET A 1 -2.30 -12.83 -18.56
N ALA A 2 -2.39 -11.78 -19.38
CA ALA A 2 -1.70 -10.52 -19.10
C ALA A 2 -2.33 -9.85 -17.87
N ALA A 3 -1.51 -9.45 -16.90
CA ALA A 3 -1.99 -8.72 -15.73
C ALA A 3 -2.65 -7.40 -16.16
N SER A 4 -3.81 -7.09 -15.56
CA SER A 4 -4.53 -5.85 -15.88
C SER A 4 -3.73 -4.61 -15.45
N VAL A 5 -3.99 -3.46 -16.07
CA VAL A 5 -3.34 -2.19 -15.68
C VAL A 5 -3.59 -1.88 -14.20
N ARG A 6 -4.82 -2.13 -13.73
CA ARG A 6 -5.21 -1.97 -12.32
C ARG A 6 -4.32 -2.82 -11.41
N GLU A 7 -4.10 -4.07 -11.76
CA GLU A 7 -3.29 -5.00 -10.99
C GLU A 7 -1.83 -4.55 -10.90
N LYS A 8 -1.26 -4.05 -12.01
CA LYS A 8 0.08 -3.46 -12.02
C LYS A 8 0.19 -2.22 -11.13
N GLN A 9 -0.82 -1.33 -11.17
CA GLN A 9 -0.88 -0.15 -10.31
C GLN A 9 -0.95 -0.53 -8.83
N THR A 10 -1.81 -1.49 -8.47
CA THR A 10 -1.93 -1.98 -7.10
C THR A 10 -0.61 -2.60 -6.59
N VAL A 11 0.08 -3.38 -7.42
CA VAL A 11 1.38 -3.97 -7.06
C VAL A 11 2.44 -2.88 -6.84
N ALA A 12 2.49 -1.88 -7.72
CA ALA A 12 3.42 -0.76 -7.59
C ALA A 12 3.18 0.05 -6.30
N LEU A 13 1.91 0.34 -5.98
CA LEU A 13 1.55 1.04 -4.74
C LEU A 13 1.89 0.22 -3.50
N LYS A 14 1.57 -1.08 -3.48
CA LYS A 14 1.92 -1.96 -2.34
C LYS A 14 3.43 -1.99 -2.09
N ARG A 15 4.23 -1.99 -3.15
CA ARG A 15 5.70 -1.90 -3.04
C ARG A 15 6.15 -0.54 -2.51
N MET A 16 5.59 0.56 -3.01
CA MET A 16 5.89 1.92 -2.53
C MET A 16 5.57 2.07 -1.04
N LEU A 17 4.38 1.63 -0.62
CA LEU A 17 3.90 1.67 0.76
C LEU A 17 4.68 0.75 1.70
N ASN A 18 5.53 -0.12 1.14
CA ASN A 18 6.49 -0.92 1.88
C ASN A 18 7.94 -0.42 1.74
N PHE A 19 8.13 0.88 1.56
CA PHE A 19 9.46 1.51 1.40
C PHE A 19 10.29 0.90 0.28
N ASN A 20 9.64 0.41 -0.78
CA ASN A 20 10.25 -0.32 -1.89
C ASN A 20 10.97 -1.62 -1.50
N ALA A 21 10.84 -2.08 -0.25
CA ALA A 21 11.39 -3.33 0.19
C ALA A 21 10.71 -4.49 -0.54
N PRO A 22 11.46 -5.54 -0.94
CA PRO A 22 10.86 -6.75 -1.43
C PRO A 22 9.90 -7.29 -0.35
N PRO A 23 8.73 -7.84 -0.74
CA PRO A 23 7.78 -8.39 0.23
C PRO A 23 8.51 -9.44 1.07
N LEU A 24 8.74 -9.11 2.35
CA LEU A 24 9.46 -9.98 3.27
C LEU A 24 8.61 -11.23 3.46
N LYS A 25 9.16 -12.40 3.06
CA LYS A 25 8.51 -13.70 3.23
C LYS A 25 8.40 -14.15 4.69
N ASN A 26 8.86 -13.35 5.66
CA ASN A 26 8.91 -13.74 7.06
C ASN A 26 7.76 -13.15 7.87
N THR A 27 6.89 -14.06 8.28
CA THR A 27 5.75 -13.96 9.20
C THR A 27 6.14 -13.58 10.65
N ALA A 28 7.36 -13.07 10.87
CA ALA A 28 7.93 -12.76 12.19
C ALA A 28 8.56 -11.36 12.25
N ALA A 29 8.31 -10.50 11.27
CA ALA A 29 8.69 -9.09 11.37
C ALA A 29 7.69 -8.38 12.29
N GLU A 30 8.20 -7.65 13.28
CA GLU A 30 7.38 -6.78 14.12
C GLU A 30 6.50 -5.87 13.25
N PRO A 31 5.27 -5.55 13.68
CA PRO A 31 4.40 -4.68 12.91
C PRO A 31 5.05 -3.31 12.73
N VAL A 32 5.46 -3.00 11.49
CA VAL A 32 6.00 -1.69 11.14
C VAL A 32 4.84 -0.73 10.92
N TRP A 33 4.62 0.12 11.90
CA TRP A 33 3.62 1.18 11.81
C TRP A 33 4.12 2.32 10.91
N LYS A 34 3.28 2.76 9.98
CA LYS A 34 3.59 3.75 8.95
C LYS A 34 2.54 4.86 8.97
N VAL A 35 3.00 6.08 8.74
CA VAL A 35 2.13 7.23 8.48
C VAL A 35 2.15 7.48 6.99
N LEU A 36 0.98 7.48 6.36
CA LEU A 36 0.81 7.79 4.95
C LEU A 36 0.27 9.22 4.83
N ILE A 37 1.06 10.12 4.26
CA ILE A 37 0.64 11.49 3.97
C ILE A 37 0.43 11.58 2.46
N TYR A 38 -0.76 11.97 2.01
CA TYR A 38 -1.03 12.23 0.60
C TYR A 38 -1.83 13.52 0.43
N ASP A 39 -1.74 14.10 -0.75
CA ASP A 39 -2.61 15.19 -1.15
C ASP A 39 -3.92 14.64 -1.75
N ARG A 40 -4.83 15.55 -2.11
CA ARG A 40 -6.10 15.19 -2.75
C ARG A 40 -5.90 14.33 -4.01
N PHE A 41 -4.84 14.60 -4.78
CA PHE A 41 -4.52 13.83 -5.97
C PHE A 41 -4.09 12.38 -5.63
N GLY A 42 -3.24 12.20 -4.61
CA GLY A 42 -2.89 10.89 -4.08
C GLY A 42 -4.09 10.12 -3.53
N GLN A 43 -5.04 10.81 -2.90
CA GLN A 43 -6.30 10.21 -2.44
C GLN A 43 -7.13 9.65 -3.61
N ASP A 44 -7.26 10.40 -4.71
CA ASP A 44 -8.01 9.99 -5.90
C ASP A 44 -7.35 8.79 -6.61
N ILE A 45 -6.03 8.61 -6.46
CA ILE A 45 -5.29 7.45 -6.97
C ILE A 45 -5.44 6.24 -6.04
N ILE A 46 -5.31 6.42 -4.72
CA ILE A 46 -5.22 5.33 -3.76
C ILE A 46 -6.62 4.76 -3.44
N SER A 47 -7.63 5.61 -3.27
CA SER A 47 -8.98 5.20 -2.86
C SER A 47 -9.70 4.20 -3.78
N PRO A 48 -9.58 4.24 -5.14
CA PRO A 48 -10.17 3.21 -6.00
C PRO A 48 -9.35 1.91 -6.05
N LEU A 49 -8.09 1.95 -5.59
CA LEU A 49 -7.15 0.84 -5.70
C LEU A 49 -6.96 0.06 -4.40
N LEU A 50 -7.09 0.71 -3.25
CA LEU A 50 -6.87 0.14 -1.93
C LEU A 50 -7.95 0.60 -0.95
N SER A 51 -8.51 -0.35 -0.21
CA SER A 51 -9.44 -0.07 0.88
C SER A 51 -8.70 0.38 2.15
N VAL A 52 -9.40 1.09 3.04
CA VAL A 52 -8.86 1.47 4.36
C VAL A 52 -8.45 0.24 5.18
N LYS A 53 -9.14 -0.89 5.00
CA LYS A 53 -8.76 -2.16 5.64
C LYS A 53 -7.38 -2.64 5.16
N GLU A 54 -7.15 -2.66 3.84
CA GLU A 54 -5.85 -3.07 3.28
C GLU A 54 -4.72 -2.14 3.71
N LEU A 55 -4.97 -0.83 3.81
CA LEU A 55 -3.97 0.11 4.33
C LEU A 55 -3.58 -0.24 5.78
N ARG A 56 -4.56 -0.51 6.64
CA ARG A 56 -4.31 -0.94 8.03
C ARG A 56 -3.57 -2.28 8.12
N ASP A 57 -3.94 -3.25 7.28
CA ASP A 57 -3.28 -4.56 7.23
C ASP A 57 -1.79 -4.44 6.83
N MET A 58 -1.41 -3.37 6.12
CA MET A 58 -0.01 -3.05 5.78
C MET A 58 0.72 -2.17 6.81
N GLY A 59 0.10 -1.93 7.97
CA GLY A 59 0.66 -1.14 9.06
C GLY A 59 0.44 0.37 8.94
N ILE A 60 -0.42 0.84 8.03
CA ILE A 60 -0.71 2.28 7.90
C ILE A 60 -1.75 2.67 8.95
N THR A 61 -1.34 3.42 9.96
CA THR A 61 -2.17 3.80 11.12
C THR A 61 -2.83 5.15 10.99
N LEU A 62 -2.19 6.07 10.26
CA LEU A 62 -2.64 7.42 10.00
C LEU A 62 -2.57 7.68 8.51
N HIS A 63 -3.68 8.15 7.94
CA HIS A 63 -3.76 8.70 6.60
C HIS A 63 -4.26 10.14 6.71
N LEU A 64 -3.47 11.09 6.19
CA LEU A 64 -3.71 12.53 6.21
C LEU A 64 -3.65 13.08 4.80
#